data_AF-A0A8S3EQL3-F1
#
_entry.id   AF-A0A8S3EQL3-F1
#
_cell.length_a   1.000
_cell.length_b   1.000
_cell.length_c   1.000
_cell.angle_alpha   90.00
_cell.angle_beta   90.00
_cell.angle_gamma   90.00
#
_symmetry.space_group_name_H-M   'P 1'
#
loop_
_entity.id
_entity.type
_entity.pdbx_description
1 polymer ?
#
loop_
_entity_poly.entity_id
_entity_poly.type
_entity_poly.pdbx_seq_one_letter_code
_entity_poly.pdbx_strand_id
1 'polypeptide(L)'
;MPPKDFADLVMLPREWRRGDDCIQWPRNHDYYNIEWLENLWKYINEKFPTDLTMLENTNILYLQPLSRPLGVSTANNTISLYKLSKNIGLIQLPIVPSKDDLAIQKVLVKLNFYCIEPFPEMIRRHKCIEEYVPQLSCLGLLQIFKCRLRHFTQLKIQHEFNTLLNEHDIKLLRQYLSRIMTQQLDDSNIQCIKQLPIFDNAYLSTDLNQQQYRYTSLNNILYIYESGTKLPVDLQPPKQCIHVTDSDSRILLDKLGYVIHDFTHVARYLITTIGQQQQQQQPPQVNIPSPQQSSPSIINVPFKHDQPKMAYL
;
A
#
# COMPACT_ATOMS: atom_id res chain seq x y z
N MET A 1 -0.74 14.67 32.49
CA MET A 1 -1.88 13.75 32.44
C MET A 1 -2.09 13.24 33.85
N PRO A 2 -3.28 13.41 34.46
CA PRO A 2 -3.51 12.79 35.77
C PRO A 2 -3.57 11.26 35.57
N PRO A 3 -3.09 10.47 36.55
CA PRO A 3 -3.26 9.02 36.55
C PRO A 3 -4.76 8.74 36.67
N LYS A 4 -5.32 7.96 35.74
CA LYS A 4 -6.74 7.61 35.77
C LYS A 4 -6.97 6.66 36.94
N ASP A 5 -7.96 7.00 37.76
CA ASP A 5 -8.20 6.45 39.09
C ASP A 5 -8.69 5.00 39.06
N PHE A 6 -8.24 4.25 40.05
CA PHE A 6 -8.56 2.86 40.42
C PHE A 6 -10.08 2.52 40.42
N ALA A 7 -10.95 3.52 40.47
CA ALA A 7 -12.40 3.40 40.53
C ALA A 7 -13.04 2.78 39.26
N ASP A 8 -12.46 3.02 38.09
CA ASP A 8 -13.05 2.54 36.82
C ASP A 8 -12.84 1.02 36.62
N LEU A 9 -11.80 0.47 37.24
CA LEU A 9 -11.53 -0.98 37.28
C LEU A 9 -12.41 -1.69 38.31
N VAL A 10 -13.08 -0.96 39.21
CA VAL A 10 -14.01 -1.54 40.21
C VAL A 10 -15.26 -2.12 39.57
N MET A 11 -15.55 -1.78 38.31
CA MET A 11 -16.73 -2.30 37.62
C MET A 11 -16.52 -3.70 37.00
N LEU A 12 -15.28 -4.14 36.74
CA LEU A 12 -15.00 -5.49 36.22
C LEU A 12 -15.16 -6.53 37.34
N PRO A 13 -15.69 -7.75 37.09
CA PRO A 13 -15.65 -8.85 38.05
C PRO A 13 -14.24 -9.00 38.65
N ARG A 14 -14.14 -9.15 39.98
CA ARG A 14 -12.84 -9.22 40.70
C ARG A 14 -11.91 -10.30 40.12
N GLU A 15 -12.50 -11.36 39.61
CA GLU A 15 -11.87 -12.51 38.96
C GLU A 15 -11.07 -12.13 37.71
N TRP A 16 -11.40 -10.99 37.08
CA TRP A 16 -10.78 -10.52 35.84
C TRP A 16 -9.67 -9.51 36.08
N ARG A 17 -9.34 -9.22 37.35
CA ARG A 17 -8.33 -8.22 37.73
C ARG A 17 -7.05 -8.89 38.20
N ARG A 18 -5.90 -8.49 37.66
CA ARG A 18 -4.60 -8.69 38.32
C ARG A 18 -3.65 -7.55 37.97
N GLY A 19 -3.31 -6.75 38.98
CA GLY A 19 -2.63 -5.46 38.75
C GLY A 19 -3.57 -4.44 38.11
N ASP A 20 -3.10 -3.20 37.99
CA ASP A 20 -3.94 -2.05 37.71
C ASP A 20 -4.39 -1.91 36.24
N ASP A 21 -3.97 -2.78 35.30
CA ASP A 21 -4.11 -2.42 33.87
C ASP A 21 -4.59 -3.53 32.91
N CYS A 22 -4.99 -4.72 33.34
CA CYS A 22 -5.28 -5.83 32.42
C CYS A 22 -6.50 -6.68 32.78
N ILE A 23 -7.40 -6.88 31.81
CA ILE A 23 -8.43 -7.94 31.84
C ILE A 23 -7.71 -9.30 31.79
N GLN A 24 -7.69 -10.03 32.90
CA GLN A 24 -7.22 -11.40 32.93
C GLN A 24 -8.29 -12.34 32.40
N TRP A 25 -7.87 -13.20 31.47
CA TRP A 25 -8.55 -14.44 31.16
C TRP A 25 -8.57 -15.32 32.42
N PRO A 26 -9.67 -16.02 32.73
CA PRO A 26 -9.68 -16.94 33.85
C PRO A 26 -8.61 -18.02 33.60
N ARG A 27 -7.76 -18.25 34.60
CA ARG A 27 -6.50 -19.01 34.47
C ARG A 27 -6.67 -20.50 34.10
N ASN A 28 -7.90 -21.01 34.03
CA ASN A 28 -8.21 -22.44 34.00
C ASN A 28 -9.25 -22.83 32.93
N HIS A 29 -9.36 -22.12 31.81
CA HIS A 29 -10.20 -22.57 30.70
C HIS A 29 -9.36 -23.20 29.59
N ASP A 30 -9.14 -24.52 29.70
CA ASP A 30 -8.73 -25.38 28.56
C ASP A 30 -9.79 -25.35 27.43
N TYR A 31 -10.99 -24.85 27.75
CA TYR A 31 -12.14 -24.66 26.86
C TYR A 31 -12.73 -23.27 27.09
N TYR A 32 -12.63 -22.36 26.12
CA TYR A 32 -13.27 -21.05 26.18
C TYR A 32 -14.79 -21.20 26.37
N ASN A 33 -15.33 -20.69 27.48
CA ASN A 33 -16.79 -20.68 27.70
C ASN A 33 -17.42 -19.56 26.88
N ILE A 34 -18.22 -19.92 25.86
CA ILE A 34 -18.98 -18.96 25.03
C ILE A 34 -19.87 -18.07 25.88
N GLU A 35 -20.54 -18.64 26.89
CA GLU A 35 -21.45 -17.90 27.77
C GLU A 35 -20.70 -16.79 28.53
N TRP A 36 -19.46 -17.07 28.94
CA TRP A 36 -18.60 -16.07 29.58
C TRP A 36 -18.24 -14.93 28.60
N LEU A 37 -17.87 -15.26 27.36
CA LEU A 37 -17.57 -14.26 26.32
C LEU A 37 -18.78 -13.41 25.96
N GLU A 38 -19.96 -14.02 25.88
CA GLU A 38 -21.21 -13.32 25.63
C GLU A 38 -21.57 -12.38 26.79
N ASN A 39 -21.41 -12.82 28.03
CA ASN A 39 -21.64 -11.98 29.21
C ASN A 39 -20.62 -10.85 29.32
N LEU A 40 -19.35 -11.09 28.95
CA LEU A 40 -18.34 -10.05 28.80
C LEU A 40 -18.77 -9.00 27.78
N TRP A 41 -19.20 -9.40 26.58
CA TRP A 41 -19.63 -8.45 25.56
C TRP A 41 -20.93 -7.72 25.91
N LYS A 42 -21.87 -8.35 26.64
CA LYS A 42 -23.03 -7.64 27.21
C LYS A 42 -22.58 -6.53 28.16
N TYR A 43 -21.65 -6.85 29.07
CA TYR A 43 -21.08 -5.89 30.00
C TYR A 43 -20.32 -4.76 29.27
N ILE A 44 -19.50 -5.09 28.26
CA ILE A 44 -18.79 -4.09 27.46
C ILE A 44 -19.77 -3.15 26.75
N ASN A 45 -20.81 -3.69 26.11
CA ASN A 45 -21.83 -2.87 25.45
C ASN A 45 -22.58 -1.96 26.44
N GLU A 46 -22.73 -2.36 27.70
CA GLU A 46 -23.39 -1.55 28.74
C GLU A 46 -22.47 -0.47 29.32
N LYS A 47 -21.21 -0.81 29.64
CA LYS A 47 -20.29 0.09 30.34
C LYS A 47 -19.40 0.94 29.43
N PHE A 48 -19.12 0.45 28.22
CA PHE A 48 -18.20 1.06 27.26
C PHE A 48 -18.85 1.30 25.88
N PRO A 49 -20.10 1.81 25.79
CA PRO A 49 -20.89 1.78 24.56
C PRO A 49 -20.29 2.55 23.36
N THR A 50 -19.34 3.46 23.62
CA THR A 50 -18.75 4.36 22.64
C THR A 50 -17.23 4.46 22.71
N ASP A 51 -16.57 3.65 23.54
CA ASP A 51 -15.12 3.72 23.69
C ASP A 51 -14.54 2.37 24.13
N LEU A 52 -13.78 1.73 23.24
CA LEU A 52 -13.10 0.46 23.52
C LEU A 52 -11.60 0.64 23.82
N THR A 53 -11.10 1.87 23.99
CA THR A 53 -9.66 2.14 24.18
C THR A 53 -9.09 1.45 25.41
N MET A 54 -9.85 1.37 26.50
CA MET A 54 -9.45 0.64 27.73
C MET A 54 -9.29 -0.87 27.52
N LEU A 55 -9.89 -1.41 26.46
CA LEU A 55 -9.84 -2.83 26.11
C LEU A 55 -8.81 -3.11 25.02
N GLU A 56 -8.10 -2.08 24.55
CA GLU A 56 -7.08 -2.26 23.52
C GLU A 56 -6.01 -3.23 24.02
N ASN A 57 -5.56 -4.08 23.11
CA ASN A 57 -4.61 -5.15 23.33
C ASN A 57 -5.11 -6.38 24.09
N THR A 58 -6.40 -6.47 24.42
CA THR A 58 -7.00 -7.67 25.04
C THR A 58 -7.54 -8.66 24.00
N ASN A 59 -7.51 -9.97 24.27
CA ASN A 59 -7.93 -11.03 23.32
C ASN A 59 -9.46 -11.25 23.23
N ILE A 60 -10.26 -10.20 23.34
CA ILE A 60 -11.71 -10.29 23.57
C ILE A 60 -12.55 -10.54 22.32
N LEU A 61 -11.95 -10.46 21.13
CA LEU A 61 -12.63 -10.74 19.87
C LEU A 61 -12.65 -12.24 19.64
N TYR A 62 -13.82 -12.81 19.35
CA TYR A 62 -13.94 -14.25 19.15
C TYR A 62 -14.79 -14.59 17.93
N LEU A 63 -14.44 -15.71 17.29
CA LEU A 63 -15.25 -16.32 16.25
C LEU A 63 -15.73 -17.68 16.73
N GLN A 64 -17.03 -17.92 16.56
CA GLN A 64 -17.61 -19.24 16.75
C GLN A 64 -17.47 -20.04 15.45
N PRO A 65 -17.16 -21.34 15.50
CA PRO A 65 -17.31 -22.21 14.35
C PRO A 65 -18.76 -22.15 13.87
N LEU A 66 -18.99 -21.76 12.61
CA LEU A 66 -20.28 -21.92 11.96
C LEU A 66 -20.63 -23.42 12.03
N SER A 67 -21.68 -23.76 12.78
CA SER A 67 -22.19 -25.12 12.86
C SER A 67 -22.62 -25.55 11.46
N ARG A 68 -21.76 -26.27 10.72
CA ARG A 68 -22.16 -26.93 9.48
C ARG A 68 -23.16 -28.05 9.84
N PRO A 69 -24.26 -28.20 9.11
CA PRO A 69 -25.22 -29.26 9.38
C PRO A 69 -24.65 -30.61 8.94
N LEU A 70 -24.84 -31.60 9.82
CA LEU A 70 -24.90 -33.04 9.57
C LEU A 70 -23.69 -33.72 8.90
N GLY A 71 -22.99 -34.50 9.72
CA GLY A 71 -22.24 -35.66 9.28
C GLY A 71 -20.75 -35.39 9.08
N VAL A 72 -20.00 -35.24 10.16
CA VAL A 72 -19.00 -36.21 10.64
C VAL A 72 -18.64 -35.77 12.07
N SER A 73 -18.97 -36.59 13.05
CA SER A 73 -18.47 -36.44 14.41
C SER A 73 -16.97 -36.73 14.39
N THR A 74 -16.16 -35.69 14.59
CA THR A 74 -15.00 -35.64 15.52
C THR A 74 -14.04 -34.48 15.16
N ALA A 75 -13.51 -33.85 16.21
CA ALA A 75 -12.41 -32.89 16.26
C ALA A 75 -12.75 -31.37 16.21
N ASN A 76 -12.73 -30.78 17.42
CA ASN A 76 -12.34 -29.41 17.76
C ASN A 76 -13.35 -28.27 17.52
N ASN A 77 -14.25 -28.09 18.50
CA ASN A 77 -15.00 -26.85 18.75
C ASN A 77 -14.07 -25.71 19.26
N THR A 78 -12.96 -25.45 18.57
CA THR A 78 -11.98 -24.44 18.98
C THR A 78 -12.44 -23.07 18.55
N ILE A 79 -12.71 -22.20 19.53
CA ILE A 79 -12.97 -20.78 19.31
C ILE A 79 -11.68 -20.09 18.91
N SER A 80 -11.73 -19.30 17.84
CA SER A 80 -10.61 -18.45 17.44
C SER A 80 -10.70 -17.12 18.19
N LEU A 81 -9.68 -16.81 18.98
CA LEU A 81 -9.57 -15.52 19.67
C LEU A 81 -8.61 -14.59 18.93
N TYR A 82 -8.99 -13.32 18.90
CA TYR A 82 -8.21 -12.24 18.33
C TYR A 82 -8.06 -11.11 19.35
N LYS A 83 -6.93 -10.44 19.25
CA LYS A 83 -6.63 -9.25 20.02
C LYS A 83 -7.46 -8.08 19.49
N LEU A 84 -8.04 -7.26 20.36
CA LEU A 84 -8.66 -5.99 19.99
C LEU A 84 -7.53 -4.97 19.78
N SER A 85 -7.19 -4.67 18.53
CA SER A 85 -6.25 -3.58 18.22
C SER A 85 -6.45 -3.11 16.79
N LYS A 86 -6.30 -1.79 16.60
CA LYS A 86 -6.39 -1.12 15.30
C LYS A 86 -5.28 -1.54 14.32
N ASN A 87 -4.28 -2.31 14.78
CA ASN A 87 -3.04 -2.61 14.04
C ASN A 87 -2.89 -4.07 13.57
N ILE A 88 -3.82 -4.97 13.89
CA ILE A 88 -3.62 -6.42 13.65
C ILE A 88 -3.82 -6.80 12.18
N GLY A 89 -4.32 -5.88 11.35
CA GLY A 89 -4.62 -6.16 9.94
C GLY A 89 -5.76 -7.18 9.79
N LEU A 90 -6.67 -7.21 10.76
CA LEU A 90 -7.90 -7.97 10.69
C LEU A 90 -8.92 -7.21 9.86
N ILE A 91 -9.63 -7.93 9.00
CA ILE A 91 -10.75 -7.43 8.23
C ILE A 91 -11.86 -8.46 8.22
N GLN A 92 -13.07 -8.02 8.55
CA GLN A 92 -14.23 -8.90 8.64
C GLN A 92 -14.89 -9.05 7.26
N LEU A 93 -15.20 -10.25 6.84
CA LEU A 93 -16.00 -10.47 5.63
C LEU A 93 -17.45 -9.98 5.83
N PRO A 94 -18.15 -9.60 4.75
CA PRO A 94 -19.59 -9.39 4.81
C PRO A 94 -20.30 -10.68 5.18
N ILE A 95 -21.49 -10.57 5.80
CA ILE A 95 -22.31 -11.75 6.15
C ILE A 95 -22.62 -12.59 4.91
N VAL A 96 -22.86 -11.91 3.79
CA VAL A 96 -23.03 -12.54 2.48
C VAL A 96 -21.99 -11.93 1.55
N PRO A 97 -20.79 -12.53 1.43
CA PRO A 97 -19.74 -11.99 0.57
C PRO A 97 -20.16 -12.11 -0.91
N SER A 98 -19.99 -11.03 -1.66
CA SER A 98 -20.14 -11.05 -3.11
C SER A 98 -18.97 -11.77 -3.79
N LYS A 99 -19.09 -12.06 -5.08
CA LYS A 99 -18.00 -12.62 -5.89
C LYS A 99 -16.75 -11.72 -5.86
N ASP A 100 -16.96 -10.40 -5.85
CA ASP A 100 -15.87 -9.43 -5.83
C ASP A 100 -15.19 -9.38 -4.46
N ASP A 101 -15.96 -9.52 -3.37
CA ASP A 101 -15.41 -9.58 -2.01
C ASP A 101 -14.50 -10.80 -1.85
N LEU A 102 -14.91 -11.96 -2.37
CA LEU A 102 -14.08 -13.17 -2.36
C LEU A 102 -12.82 -13.03 -3.24
N ALA A 103 -12.89 -12.25 -4.32
CA ALA A 103 -11.72 -11.96 -5.15
C ALA A 103 -10.73 -11.05 -4.41
N ILE A 104 -11.22 -9.99 -3.77
CA ILE A 104 -10.40 -9.08 -2.96
C ILE A 104 -9.84 -9.78 -1.72
N GLN A 105 -10.58 -10.68 -1.10
CA GLN A 105 -10.09 -11.50 0.01
C GLN A 105 -8.79 -12.23 -0.38
N LYS A 106 -8.71 -12.82 -1.58
CA LYS A 106 -7.50 -13.51 -2.05
C LYS A 106 -6.32 -12.55 -2.20
N VAL A 107 -6.56 -11.32 -2.66
CA VAL A 107 -5.53 -10.28 -2.76
C VAL A 107 -5.05 -9.87 -1.37
N LEU A 108 -5.96 -9.68 -0.43
CA LEU A 108 -5.65 -9.31 0.96
C LEU A 108 -4.84 -10.38 1.68
N VAL A 109 -5.16 -11.66 1.46
CA VAL A 109 -4.38 -12.78 2.00
C VAL A 109 -2.95 -12.76 1.45
N LYS A 110 -2.74 -12.49 0.14
CA LYS A 110 -1.40 -12.34 -0.44
C LYS A 110 -0.61 -11.20 0.22
N LEU A 111 -1.29 -10.11 0.60
CA LEU A 111 -0.70 -8.98 1.31
C LEU A 111 -0.57 -9.21 2.84
N ASN A 112 -0.78 -10.44 3.33
CA ASN A 112 -0.73 -10.82 4.74
C ASN A 112 -1.74 -10.10 5.64
N PHE A 113 -2.94 -9.80 5.12
CA PHE A 113 -4.09 -9.42 5.95
C PHE A 113 -4.90 -10.64 6.36
N TYR A 114 -5.45 -10.60 7.58
CA TYR A 114 -6.27 -11.67 8.13
C TYR A 114 -7.75 -11.39 7.86
N CYS A 115 -8.29 -12.06 6.84
CA CYS A 115 -9.71 -12.00 6.53
C CYS A 115 -10.47 -13.01 7.40
N ILE A 116 -11.37 -12.51 8.24
CA ILE A 116 -12.11 -13.34 9.19
C ILE A 116 -13.60 -13.36 8.88
N GLU A 117 -14.27 -14.44 9.30
CA GLU A 117 -15.72 -14.54 9.27
C GLU A 117 -16.39 -13.44 10.12
N PRO A 118 -17.68 -13.14 9.87
CA PRO A 118 -18.40 -12.18 10.67
C PRO A 118 -18.39 -12.49 12.16
N PHE A 119 -18.20 -11.46 12.98
CA PHE A 119 -18.31 -11.63 14.43
C PHE A 119 -19.74 -12.00 14.86
N PRO A 120 -19.88 -12.70 16.00
CA PRO A 120 -21.15 -12.88 16.68
C PRO A 120 -21.89 -11.56 16.90
N GLU A 121 -23.21 -11.63 16.93
CA GLU A 121 -24.12 -10.48 17.04
C GLU A 121 -23.75 -9.52 18.19
N MET A 122 -23.33 -10.06 19.34
CA MET A 122 -23.01 -9.24 20.51
C MET A 122 -21.80 -8.32 20.30
N ILE A 123 -20.81 -8.77 19.54
CA ILE A 123 -19.64 -7.96 19.20
C ILE A 123 -20.03 -6.95 18.12
N ARG A 124 -20.75 -7.41 17.08
CA ARG A 124 -21.09 -6.59 15.91
C ARG A 124 -22.02 -5.42 16.23
N ARG A 125 -22.83 -5.53 17.28
CA ARG A 125 -23.69 -4.43 17.77
C ARG A 125 -22.90 -3.29 18.43
N HIS A 126 -21.65 -3.52 18.80
CA HIS A 126 -20.84 -2.49 19.44
C HIS A 126 -20.46 -1.41 18.42
N LYS A 127 -20.81 -0.15 18.68
CA LYS A 127 -20.66 0.96 17.72
C LYS A 127 -19.23 1.18 17.23
N CYS A 128 -18.25 0.95 18.11
CA CYS A 128 -16.85 1.19 17.79
C CYS A 128 -16.13 -0.02 17.16
N ILE A 129 -16.77 -1.18 16.96
CA ILE A 129 -16.05 -2.38 16.52
C ILE A 129 -15.39 -2.20 15.15
N GLU A 130 -16.05 -1.48 14.24
CA GLU A 130 -15.57 -1.23 12.87
C GLU A 130 -14.30 -0.36 12.85
N GLU A 131 -14.02 0.41 13.90
CA GLU A 131 -12.77 1.16 14.02
C GLU A 131 -11.55 0.25 14.25
N TYR A 132 -11.78 -0.90 14.88
CA TYR A 132 -10.73 -1.88 15.22
C TYR A 132 -10.62 -2.96 14.16
N VAL A 133 -11.75 -3.48 13.70
CA VAL A 133 -11.84 -4.51 12.68
C VAL A 133 -12.89 -4.06 11.66
N PRO A 134 -12.46 -3.35 10.60
CA PRO A 134 -13.39 -2.91 9.58
C PRO A 134 -13.99 -4.10 8.84
N GLN A 135 -15.22 -3.92 8.35
CA GLN A 135 -15.81 -4.84 7.39
C GLN A 135 -15.23 -4.60 5.99
N LEU A 136 -15.02 -5.68 5.24
CA LEU A 136 -14.60 -5.64 3.85
C LEU A 136 -15.64 -4.89 3.02
N SER A 137 -15.22 -3.70 2.62
CA SER A 137 -15.91 -2.72 1.81
C SER A 137 -14.84 -1.80 1.22
N CYS A 138 -15.19 -0.93 0.28
CA CYS A 138 -14.18 -0.04 -0.30
C CYS A 138 -13.57 0.91 0.76
N LEU A 139 -14.36 1.38 1.74
CA LEU A 139 -13.86 2.21 2.84
C LEU A 139 -13.10 1.40 3.90
N GLY A 140 -13.57 0.20 4.23
CA GLY A 140 -12.85 -0.71 5.12
C GLY A 140 -11.49 -1.12 4.56
N LEU A 141 -11.39 -1.30 3.24
CA LEU A 141 -10.15 -1.54 2.53
C LEU A 141 -9.18 -0.36 2.68
N LEU A 142 -9.65 0.88 2.51
CA LEU A 142 -8.84 2.07 2.78
C LEU A 142 -8.41 2.17 4.24
N GLN A 143 -9.28 1.82 5.19
CA GLN A 143 -8.95 1.85 6.61
C GLN A 143 -7.79 0.91 6.94
N ILE A 144 -7.80 -0.33 6.44
CA ILE A 144 -6.68 -1.27 6.68
C ILE A 144 -5.39 -0.83 5.97
N PHE A 145 -5.48 -0.24 4.78
CA PHE A 145 -4.31 0.32 4.10
C PHE A 145 -3.74 1.54 4.82
N LYS A 146 -4.59 2.43 5.37
CA LYS A 146 -4.15 3.52 6.23
C LYS A 146 -3.43 3.02 7.48
N CYS A 147 -3.88 1.92 8.08
CA CYS A 147 -3.15 1.28 9.17
C CYS A 147 -1.79 0.74 8.69
N ARG A 148 -1.74 0.03 7.55
CA ARG A 148 -0.48 -0.48 6.96
C ARG A 148 0.51 0.65 6.67
N LEU A 149 0.06 1.73 6.03
CA LEU A 149 0.88 2.91 5.69
C LEU A 149 1.47 3.63 6.90
N ARG A 150 0.84 3.51 8.07
CA ARG A 150 1.40 4.07 9.33
C ARG A 150 2.58 3.27 9.87
N HIS A 151 2.67 1.98 9.57
CA HIS A 151 3.69 1.08 10.12
C HIS A 151 4.79 0.71 9.12
N PHE A 152 4.55 0.92 7.83
CA PHE A 152 5.45 0.53 6.75
C PHE A 152 5.86 1.76 5.94
N THR A 153 7.11 1.81 5.52
CA THR A 153 7.57 2.84 4.59
C THR A 153 6.90 2.66 3.22
N GLN A 154 6.74 3.75 2.47
CA GLN A 154 6.20 3.70 1.12
C GLN A 154 6.98 2.73 0.23
N LEU A 155 8.31 2.70 0.34
CA LEU A 155 9.18 1.77 -0.39
C LEU A 155 8.87 0.30 -0.06
N LYS A 156 8.58 -0.02 1.20
CA LYS A 156 8.25 -1.39 1.61
C LYS A 156 6.89 -1.82 1.03
N ILE A 157 5.89 -0.93 1.04
CA ILE A 157 4.58 -1.20 0.45
C ILE A 157 4.68 -1.35 -1.07
N GLN A 158 5.42 -0.44 -1.71
CA GLN A 158 5.76 -0.48 -3.12
C GLN A 158 6.38 -1.84 -3.51
N HIS A 159 7.36 -2.30 -2.73
CA HIS A 159 8.00 -3.59 -2.94
C HIS A 159 7.03 -4.77 -2.74
N GLU A 160 6.25 -4.79 -1.66
CA GLU A 160 5.28 -5.86 -1.39
C GLU A 160 4.24 -5.99 -2.51
N PHE A 161 3.67 -4.89 -2.98
CA PHE A 161 2.69 -4.93 -4.08
C PHE A 161 3.31 -5.44 -5.38
N ASN A 162 4.54 -5.01 -5.71
CA ASN A 162 5.18 -5.43 -6.96
C ASN A 162 5.69 -6.87 -6.95
N THR A 163 5.94 -7.43 -5.77
CA THR A 163 6.46 -8.80 -5.61
C THR A 163 5.35 -9.82 -5.37
N LEU A 164 4.31 -9.45 -4.63
CA LEU A 164 3.26 -10.39 -4.19
C LEU A 164 2.02 -10.36 -5.08
N LEU A 165 1.75 -9.24 -5.76
CA LEU A 165 0.55 -9.06 -6.57
C LEU A 165 0.86 -9.14 -8.07
N ASN A 166 0.02 -9.88 -8.79
CA ASN A 166 0.06 -9.92 -10.24
C ASN A 166 -0.84 -8.84 -10.86
N GLU A 167 -0.84 -8.74 -12.18
CA GLU A 167 -1.64 -7.76 -12.93
C GLU A 167 -3.14 -7.88 -12.66
N HIS A 168 -3.65 -9.11 -12.52
CA HIS A 168 -5.05 -9.35 -12.22
C HIS A 168 -5.41 -8.84 -10.81
N ASP A 169 -4.57 -9.10 -9.81
CA ASP A 169 -4.77 -8.64 -8.43
C ASP A 169 -4.82 -7.10 -8.34
N ILE A 170 -3.89 -6.42 -9.03
CA ILE A 170 -3.85 -4.94 -9.06
C ILE A 170 -5.08 -4.38 -9.78
N LYS A 171 -5.50 -5.00 -10.89
CA LYS A 171 -6.73 -4.62 -11.58
C LYS A 171 -7.96 -4.78 -10.68
N LEU A 172 -8.06 -5.86 -9.93
CA LEU A 172 -9.14 -6.06 -8.96
C LEU A 172 -9.14 -4.97 -7.88
N LEU A 173 -7.98 -4.62 -7.32
CA LEU A 173 -7.88 -3.54 -6.34
C LEU A 173 -8.35 -2.19 -6.92
N ARG A 174 -7.89 -1.85 -8.12
CA ARG A 174 -8.33 -0.62 -8.82
C ARG A 174 -9.83 -0.62 -9.05
N GLN A 175 -10.39 -1.70 -9.59
CA GLN A 175 -11.82 -1.83 -9.85
C GLN A 175 -12.66 -1.77 -8.57
N TYR A 176 -12.15 -2.31 -7.46
CA TYR A 176 -12.88 -2.27 -6.19
C TYR A 176 -12.84 -0.87 -5.59
N LEU A 177 -11.70 -0.18 -5.62
CA LEU A 177 -11.56 1.20 -5.14
C LEU A 177 -12.26 2.21 -6.05
N SER A 178 -12.38 1.94 -7.36
CA SER A 178 -13.07 2.82 -8.32
C SER A 178 -14.57 2.95 -8.03
N ARG A 179 -15.14 2.11 -7.17
CA ARG A 179 -16.54 2.15 -6.75
C ARG A 179 -16.84 3.16 -5.64
N ILE A 180 -15.82 3.68 -4.96
CA ILE A 180 -16.00 4.66 -3.87
C ILE A 180 -16.65 5.92 -4.43
N MET A 181 -17.75 6.38 -3.85
CA MET A 181 -18.38 7.63 -4.29
C MET A 181 -17.52 8.83 -3.88
N THR A 182 -17.43 9.84 -4.73
CA THR A 182 -16.62 11.05 -4.46
C THR A 182 -16.97 11.71 -3.13
N GLN A 183 -18.24 11.67 -2.74
CA GLN A 183 -18.75 12.22 -1.46
C GLN A 183 -18.20 11.48 -0.22
N GLN A 184 -17.69 10.26 -0.37
CA GLN A 184 -17.12 9.45 0.71
C GLN A 184 -15.59 9.60 0.82
N LEU A 185 -14.96 10.31 -0.12
CA LEU A 185 -13.52 10.55 -0.14
C LEU A 185 -13.19 11.82 0.65
N ASP A 186 -12.86 11.65 1.92
CA ASP A 186 -12.17 12.68 2.70
C ASP A 186 -10.68 12.78 2.32
N ASP A 187 -10.00 13.81 2.80
CA ASP A 187 -8.57 14.02 2.54
C ASP A 187 -7.72 12.82 2.98
N SER A 188 -8.09 12.15 4.07
CA SER A 188 -7.37 10.97 4.57
C SER A 188 -7.43 9.81 3.58
N ASN A 189 -8.62 9.54 3.02
CA ASN A 189 -8.87 8.51 2.03
C ASN A 189 -8.16 8.84 0.71
N ILE A 190 -8.20 10.10 0.28
CA ILE A 190 -7.50 10.58 -0.91
C ILE A 190 -5.98 10.34 -0.76
N GLN A 191 -5.40 10.75 0.37
CA GLN A 191 -3.97 10.56 0.63
C GLN A 191 -3.59 9.07 0.69
N CYS A 192 -4.46 8.23 1.25
CA CYS A 192 -4.25 6.78 1.25
C CYS A 192 -4.17 6.24 -0.18
N ILE A 193 -5.14 6.55 -1.04
CA ILE A 193 -5.15 6.06 -2.44
C ILE A 193 -3.92 6.57 -3.18
N LYS A 194 -3.52 7.83 -2.98
CA LYS A 194 -2.33 8.40 -3.61
C LYS A 194 -1.03 7.68 -3.26
N GLN A 195 -0.95 7.09 -2.06
CA GLN A 195 0.22 6.35 -1.60
C GLN A 195 0.24 4.89 -2.06
N LEU A 196 -0.88 4.36 -2.57
CA LEU A 196 -0.96 2.96 -2.99
C LEU A 196 -0.31 2.74 -4.36
N PRO A 197 0.55 1.72 -4.51
CA PRO A 197 1.24 1.40 -5.76
C PRO A 197 0.35 0.58 -6.69
N ILE A 198 -0.75 1.18 -7.16
CA ILE A 198 -1.79 0.50 -7.94
C ILE A 198 -1.90 1.02 -9.38
N PHE A 199 -1.12 2.05 -9.76
CA PHE A 199 -1.13 2.62 -11.11
C PHE A 199 0.02 2.08 -11.94
N ASP A 200 -0.17 1.93 -13.25
CA ASP A 200 0.87 1.42 -14.12
C ASP A 200 1.98 2.47 -14.30
N ASN A 201 3.23 2.04 -14.07
CA ASN A 201 4.39 2.82 -14.39
C ASN A 201 4.52 2.96 -15.91
N ALA A 202 4.73 4.20 -16.36
CA ALA A 202 4.78 4.55 -17.77
C ALA A 202 6.02 4.03 -18.51
N TYR A 203 7.09 3.70 -17.79
CA TYR A 203 8.34 3.28 -18.41
C TYR A 203 8.35 1.79 -18.75
N LEU A 204 8.94 1.50 -19.90
CA LEU A 204 8.96 0.19 -20.53
C LEU A 204 10.21 -0.59 -20.08
N SER A 205 10.14 -1.35 -18.98
CA SER A 205 11.31 -2.11 -18.50
C SER A 205 11.75 -3.18 -19.50
N THR A 206 12.90 -2.99 -20.14
CA THR A 206 13.61 -4.02 -20.93
C THR A 206 14.83 -4.60 -20.20
N ASP A 207 15.35 -3.91 -19.17
CA ASP A 207 16.55 -4.35 -18.46
C ASP A 207 16.23 -5.09 -17.16
N LEU A 208 16.69 -6.33 -17.06
CA LEU A 208 16.56 -7.18 -15.85
C LEU A 208 17.33 -6.65 -14.63
N ASN A 209 18.28 -5.72 -14.82
CA ASN A 209 19.20 -5.28 -13.77
C ASN A 209 18.78 -3.99 -13.07
N GLN A 210 17.77 -3.27 -13.56
CA GLN A 210 17.17 -2.15 -12.83
C GLN A 210 15.79 -2.61 -12.33
N GLN A 211 15.65 -2.76 -11.01
CA GLN A 211 14.34 -3.02 -10.40
C GLN A 211 13.44 -1.77 -10.55
N GLN A 212 12.87 -1.59 -11.73
CA GLN A 212 11.82 -0.62 -11.94
C GLN A 212 10.50 -1.28 -11.54
N TYR A 213 9.87 -0.70 -10.53
CA TYR A 213 8.55 -1.15 -10.09
C TYR A 213 7.54 -0.98 -11.22
N ARG A 214 6.83 -2.07 -11.55
CA ARG A 214 5.79 -2.12 -12.59
C ARG A 214 4.61 -1.23 -12.24
N TYR A 215 4.22 -1.24 -10.96
CA TYR A 215 3.18 -0.37 -10.44
C TYR A 215 3.81 0.79 -9.68
N THR A 216 3.15 1.92 -9.55
CA THR A 216 3.61 3.05 -8.76
C THR A 216 2.45 3.78 -8.08
N SER A 217 2.80 4.56 -7.07
CA SER A 217 1.92 5.47 -6.35
C SER A 217 1.82 6.84 -7.03
N LEU A 218 0.82 7.65 -6.68
CA LEU A 218 0.64 9.01 -7.20
C LEU A 218 1.55 10.06 -6.53
N ASN A 219 2.29 9.69 -5.49
CA ASN A 219 3.23 10.58 -4.83
C ASN A 219 4.39 10.94 -5.76
N ASN A 220 4.68 12.24 -5.89
CA ASN A 220 5.77 12.77 -6.71
C ASN A 220 5.65 12.48 -8.22
N ILE A 221 4.42 12.27 -8.71
CA ILE A 221 4.15 12.11 -10.15
C ILE A 221 4.21 13.46 -10.86
N LEU A 222 4.92 13.48 -11.99
CA LEU A 222 5.00 14.63 -12.89
C LEU A 222 3.81 14.69 -13.85
N TYR A 223 3.55 13.56 -14.51
CA TYR A 223 2.54 13.46 -15.55
C TYR A 223 1.77 12.14 -15.48
N ILE A 224 0.51 12.25 -15.87
CA ILE A 224 -0.41 11.14 -16.08
C ILE A 224 -0.92 11.28 -17.51
N TYR A 225 -0.85 10.21 -18.30
CA TYR A 225 -1.30 10.24 -19.69
C TYR A 225 -2.00 8.96 -20.09
N GLU A 226 -2.81 9.07 -21.14
CA GLU A 226 -3.51 7.96 -21.77
C GLU A 226 -2.95 7.76 -23.18
N SER A 227 -2.53 6.54 -23.51
CA SER A 227 -1.98 6.16 -24.82
C SER A 227 -2.02 4.65 -25.02
N GLY A 228 -1.95 4.19 -26.27
CA GLY A 228 -1.64 2.79 -26.56
C GLY A 228 -0.16 2.43 -26.33
N THR A 229 0.71 3.43 -26.12
CA THR A 229 2.17 3.25 -26.05
C THR A 229 2.75 3.74 -24.73
N LYS A 230 3.67 2.95 -24.17
CA LYS A 230 4.50 3.32 -23.01
C LYS A 230 5.69 4.18 -23.42
N LEU A 231 6.21 4.96 -22.48
CA LEU A 231 7.39 5.79 -22.72
C LEU A 231 8.67 4.92 -22.75
N PRO A 232 9.57 5.14 -23.71
CA PRO A 232 10.91 4.54 -23.70
C PRO A 232 11.68 4.85 -22.42
N VAL A 233 12.50 3.91 -21.95
CA VAL A 233 13.35 4.06 -20.74
C VAL A 233 14.33 5.23 -20.88
N ASP A 234 14.82 5.48 -22.09
CA ASP A 234 15.79 6.56 -22.38
C ASP A 234 15.23 7.96 -22.11
N LEU A 235 13.89 8.09 -22.00
CA LEU A 235 13.23 9.35 -21.68
C LEU A 235 13.00 9.55 -20.17
N GLN A 236 13.71 8.84 -19.29
CA GLN A 236 13.56 8.96 -17.83
C GLN A 236 14.21 10.23 -17.27
N PRO A 237 13.44 11.22 -16.77
CA PRO A 237 13.93 12.16 -15.78
C PRO A 237 13.82 11.51 -14.39
N PRO A 238 14.35 12.14 -13.31
CA PRO A 238 14.29 11.58 -11.95
C PRO A 238 12.88 11.53 -11.30
N LYS A 239 11.79 11.61 -12.08
CA LYS A 239 10.41 11.71 -11.58
C LYS A 239 9.47 10.79 -12.39
N GLN A 240 8.60 10.08 -11.66
CA GLN A 240 7.80 8.97 -12.17
C GLN A 240 6.57 9.48 -12.95
N CYS A 241 6.24 8.82 -14.06
CA CYS A 241 5.06 9.08 -14.88
C CYS A 241 4.10 7.89 -14.78
N ILE A 242 2.79 8.15 -14.81
CA ILE A 242 1.75 7.12 -14.82
C ILE A 242 1.14 6.99 -16.20
N HIS A 243 0.99 5.74 -16.64
CA HIS A 243 0.29 5.38 -17.86
C HIS A 243 -1.10 4.84 -17.51
N VAL A 244 -2.14 5.50 -18.01
CA VAL A 244 -3.52 5.08 -17.81
C VAL A 244 -3.86 4.04 -18.88
N THR A 245 -4.12 2.81 -18.43
CA THR A 245 -4.36 1.63 -19.30
C THR A 245 -5.81 1.16 -19.29
N ASP A 246 -6.58 1.55 -18.27
CA ASP A 246 -7.92 1.02 -18.01
C ASP A 246 -8.89 2.09 -17.46
N SER A 247 -10.19 1.82 -17.58
CA SER A 247 -11.26 2.72 -17.14
C SER A 247 -11.31 2.91 -15.63
N ASP A 248 -10.94 1.91 -14.82
CA ASP A 248 -10.97 2.02 -13.37
C ASP A 248 -9.86 2.95 -12.87
N SER A 249 -8.67 2.89 -13.46
CA SER A 249 -7.60 3.87 -13.28
C SER A 249 -8.10 5.28 -13.58
N ARG A 250 -8.78 5.47 -14.72
CA ARG A 250 -9.33 6.78 -15.12
C ARG A 250 -10.36 7.31 -14.11
N ILE A 251 -11.30 6.46 -13.68
CA ILE A 251 -12.33 6.80 -12.69
C ILE A 251 -11.68 7.21 -11.36
N LEU A 252 -10.66 6.48 -10.90
CA LEU A 252 -9.93 6.82 -9.68
C LEU A 252 -9.21 8.16 -9.82
N LEU A 253 -8.52 8.39 -10.92
CA LEU A 253 -7.77 9.63 -11.16
C LEU A 253 -8.69 10.86 -11.21
N ASP A 254 -9.84 10.73 -11.86
CA ASP A 254 -10.89 11.76 -11.91
C ASP A 254 -11.40 12.11 -10.51
N LYS A 255 -11.71 11.09 -9.70
CA LYS A 255 -12.13 11.26 -8.29
C LYS A 255 -11.06 11.93 -7.42
N LEU A 256 -9.79 11.74 -7.76
CA LEU A 256 -8.65 12.34 -7.06
C LEU A 256 -8.27 13.73 -7.60
N GLY A 257 -8.96 14.21 -8.64
CA GLY A 257 -8.75 15.52 -9.25
C GLY A 257 -7.51 15.62 -10.14
N TYR A 258 -7.02 14.52 -10.69
CA TYR A 258 -5.87 14.54 -11.60
C TYR A 258 -6.31 14.78 -13.05
N VAL A 259 -5.54 15.62 -13.75
CA VAL A 259 -5.70 15.84 -15.18
C VAL A 259 -4.90 14.78 -15.94
N ILE A 260 -5.57 14.10 -16.88
CA ILE A 260 -4.94 13.15 -17.79
C ILE A 260 -4.56 13.91 -19.07
N HIS A 261 -3.28 13.92 -19.40
CA HIS A 261 -2.76 14.60 -20.57
C HIS A 261 -2.71 13.68 -21.80
N ASP A 262 -2.73 14.30 -22.99
CA ASP A 262 -2.39 13.60 -24.24
C ASP A 262 -0.92 13.19 -24.23
N PHE A 263 -0.62 11.98 -24.72
CA PHE A 263 0.73 11.47 -24.93
C PHE A 263 1.67 12.47 -25.60
N THR A 264 1.19 13.16 -26.65
CA THR A 264 1.99 14.10 -27.43
C THR A 264 2.47 15.27 -26.59
N HIS A 265 1.62 15.73 -25.65
CA HIS A 265 1.97 16.81 -24.74
C HIS A 265 3.07 16.37 -23.77
N VAL A 266 2.92 15.18 -23.17
CA VAL A 266 3.90 14.63 -22.22
C VAL A 266 5.23 14.32 -22.91
N ALA A 267 5.21 13.73 -24.11
CA ALA A 267 6.41 13.40 -24.87
C ALA A 267 7.22 14.66 -25.23
N ARG A 268 6.56 15.73 -25.73
CA ARG A 268 7.22 17.00 -26.05
C ARG A 268 7.91 17.62 -24.82
N TYR A 269 7.24 17.60 -23.67
CA TYR A 269 7.81 18.12 -22.44
C TYR A 269 9.04 17.33 -21.98
N LEU A 270 8.95 15.99 -21.98
CA LEU A 270 10.07 15.13 -21.58
C LEU A 270 11.30 15.33 -22.47
N ILE A 271 11.10 15.33 -23.79
CA ILE A 271 12.18 15.57 -24.77
C ILE A 271 12.84 16.94 -24.54
N THR A 272 12.03 17.98 -24.34
CA THR A 272 12.54 19.34 -24.09
C THR A 272 13.34 19.42 -22.78
N THR A 273 12.83 18.78 -21.72
CA THR A 273 13.47 18.79 -20.40
C THR A 273 14.82 18.06 -20.42
N ILE A 274 14.87 16.90 -21.08
CA ILE A 274 16.11 16.12 -21.24
C ILE A 274 17.13 16.90 -22.08
N GLY A 275 16.68 17.51 -23.19
CA GLY A 275 17.55 18.33 -24.03
C GLY A 275 18.17 19.52 -23.27
N GLN A 276 17.41 20.17 -22.39
CA GLN A 276 17.91 21.26 -21.55
C GLN A 276 18.91 20.77 -20.48
N GLN A 277 18.68 19.61 -19.86
CA GLN A 277 19.61 19.04 -18.88
C GLN A 277 20.96 18.66 -19.52
N GLN A 278 20.94 18.10 -20.73
CA GLN A 278 22.17 17.77 -21.46
C GLN A 278 22.96 19.02 -21.86
N GLN A 279 22.30 20.11 -22.22
CA GLN A 279 22.96 21.39 -22.53
C GLN A 279 23.60 22.04 -21.29
N GLN A 280 23.01 21.90 -20.11
CA GLN A 280 23.57 22.44 -18.86
C GLN A 280 24.73 21.61 -18.29
N GLN A 281 24.90 20.35 -18.72
CA GLN A 281 26.00 19.47 -18.30
C GLN A 281 27.22 19.50 -19.23
N GLN A 282 27.16 20.23 -20.36
CA GLN A 282 28.37 20.47 -21.16
C GLN A 282 29.24 21.54 -20.46
N PRO A 283 30.52 21.25 -20.14
CA PRO A 283 31.41 22.25 -19.57
C PRO A 283 31.58 23.40 -20.58
N PRO A 284 31.71 24.66 -20.12
CA PRO A 284 31.91 25.78 -21.03
C PRO A 284 33.14 25.50 -21.89
N GLN A 285 32.95 25.48 -23.21
CA GLN A 285 34.07 25.50 -24.15
C GLN A 285 34.92 26.72 -23.83
N VAL A 286 36.11 26.49 -23.28
CA VAL A 286 37.13 27.52 -23.12
C VAL A 286 37.47 27.99 -24.52
N ASN A 287 36.97 29.18 -24.87
CA ASN A 287 37.39 29.91 -26.06
C ASN A 287 38.89 30.22 -25.91
N ILE A 288 39.73 29.37 -26.50
CA ILE A 288 41.14 29.67 -26.69
C ILE A 288 41.21 30.66 -27.87
N PRO A 289 41.70 31.89 -27.68
CA PRO A 289 41.90 32.81 -28.79
C PRO A 289 43.04 32.28 -29.68
N SER A 290 42.76 32.13 -30.96
CA SER A 290 43.76 31.86 -32.00
C SER A 290 44.83 32.97 -32.01
N PRO A 291 46.15 32.67 -31.98
CA PRO A 291 47.15 33.68 -32.27
C PRO A 291 47.25 33.90 -33.78
N GLN A 292 47.29 35.18 -34.14
CA GLN A 292 47.46 35.71 -35.48
C GLN A 292 48.79 35.30 -36.13
N GLN A 293 48.73 35.32 -37.46
CA GLN A 293 49.79 35.15 -38.44
C GLN A 293 51.07 35.95 -38.15
N SER A 294 52.22 35.29 -38.32
CA SER A 294 53.41 35.89 -38.94
C SER A 294 54.30 34.78 -39.51
N SER A 295 54.46 34.75 -40.82
CA SER A 295 55.54 34.05 -41.55
C SER A 295 56.59 35.10 -41.99
N PRO A 296 57.74 34.76 -42.63
CA PRO A 296 58.33 33.43 -42.86
C PRO A 296 59.85 33.36 -42.56
N SER A 297 60.40 32.16 -42.38
CA SER A 297 61.77 31.89 -42.84
C SER A 297 61.92 30.43 -43.27
N ILE A 298 62.37 30.28 -44.51
CA ILE A 298 62.70 29.05 -45.23
C ILE A 298 63.96 28.43 -44.61
N ILE A 299 64.08 27.09 -44.58
CA ILE A 299 65.23 26.29 -45.10
C ILE A 299 65.09 24.79 -44.74
N ASN A 300 65.12 24.00 -45.81
CA ASN A 300 65.60 22.62 -46.01
C ASN A 300 65.03 21.39 -45.26
N VAL A 301 64.40 20.54 -46.09
CA VAL A 301 64.37 19.07 -46.01
C VAL A 301 65.83 18.53 -46.14
N PRO A 302 66.15 17.32 -45.65
CA PRO A 302 65.87 16.14 -46.48
C PRO A 302 65.37 14.89 -45.74
N PHE A 303 64.66 14.08 -46.52
CA PHE A 303 64.26 12.69 -46.37
C PHE A 303 65.20 11.78 -45.56
N LYS A 304 64.60 10.82 -44.83
CA LYS A 304 65.02 9.40 -44.89
C LYS A 304 63.88 8.45 -44.55
N HIS A 305 63.73 7.45 -45.43
CA HIS A 305 62.96 6.21 -45.24
C HIS A 305 63.41 5.46 -43.99
N ASP A 306 62.48 4.75 -43.33
CA ASP A 306 62.51 3.28 -43.24
C ASP A 306 61.23 2.73 -42.56
N GLN A 307 60.55 1.82 -43.25
CA GLN A 307 59.66 0.82 -42.65
C GLN A 307 60.52 -0.33 -42.04
N PRO A 308 59.94 -1.47 -41.62
CA PRO A 308 59.13 -1.73 -40.43
C PRO A 308 59.85 -2.78 -39.56
N LYS A 309 59.35 -3.10 -38.35
CA LYS A 309 59.58 -4.44 -37.77
C LYS A 309 58.60 -4.85 -36.69
N MET A 310 58.23 -6.12 -36.82
CA MET A 310 57.35 -6.94 -36.01
C MET A 310 57.85 -7.23 -34.58
N ALA A 311 56.85 -7.53 -33.74
CA ALA A 311 56.73 -8.66 -32.80
C ALA A 311 57.46 -8.69 -31.45
N TYR A 312 56.74 -9.34 -30.53
CA TYR A 312 57.03 -9.83 -29.17
C TYR A 312 56.99 -8.74 -28.09
N LEU A 313 56.16 -8.84 -27.04
CA LEU A 313 55.66 -9.98 -26.26
C LEU A 313 54.17 -9.84 -25.92
#